data_AF-A0A9P0L2B2-F1
#
_entry.id   AF-A0A9P0L2B2-F1
#
_cell.length_a   1.000
_cell.length_b   1.000
_cell.length_c   1.000
_cell.angle_alpha   90.00
_cell.angle_beta   90.00
_cell.angle_gamma   90.00
#
_symmetry.space_group_name_H-M   'P 1'
#
loop_
_entity.id
_entity.type
_entity.pdbx_description
1 polymer ?
#
loop_
_entity_poly.entity_id
_entity_poly.type
_entity_poly.pdbx_seq_one_letter_code
_entity_poly.pdbx_strand_id
1 'polypeptide(L)'
;MIEKGQGHIVTVASMAGYVGISKLVDYCASKFAAVGFDEALRVELEQQGIKDVKTTVVSPYFIQQTGMFENVRSRFFPTLNSNQVADRIVEALVREEYVVMLPTIFKYLTVLKAMVPWSAMALFIANFIPDPSPHNQGNPVVQVKNADEKIKPVKNNSNSILSSSVTQLNKRLVLTGKDL
;
A
#
# COMPACT_ATOMS: atom_id res chain seq x y z
N MET A 1 -15.97 6.57 -23.88
CA MET A 1 -17.04 5.74 -23.30
C MET A 1 -18.37 6.44 -23.43
N ILE A 2 -18.48 7.69 -22.93
CA ILE A 2 -19.69 8.52 -23.05
C ILE A 2 -20.15 8.67 -24.50
N GLU A 3 -19.28 9.12 -25.41
CA GLU A 3 -19.59 9.23 -26.85
C GLU A 3 -20.03 7.91 -27.51
N LYS A 4 -19.55 6.78 -26.97
CA LYS A 4 -19.89 5.43 -27.47
C LYS A 4 -21.17 4.88 -26.84
N GLY A 5 -21.76 5.57 -25.86
CA GLY A 5 -22.96 5.13 -25.15
C GLY A 5 -22.79 3.79 -24.41
N GLN A 6 -21.55 3.40 -24.07
CA GLN A 6 -21.28 2.19 -23.30
C GLN A 6 -19.87 2.22 -22.68
N GLY A 7 -19.75 1.71 -21.47
CA GLY A 7 -18.46 1.46 -20.85
C GLY A 7 -18.55 1.04 -19.39
N HIS A 8 -17.45 0.54 -18.85
CA HIS A 8 -17.33 0.20 -17.43
C HIS A 8 -15.96 0.62 -16.92
N ILE A 9 -15.93 1.46 -15.91
CA ILE A 9 -14.71 1.91 -15.24
C ILE A 9 -14.53 1.08 -13.97
N VAL A 10 -13.35 0.47 -13.80
CA VAL A 10 -13.02 -0.33 -12.62
C VAL A 10 -11.93 0.35 -11.83
N THR A 11 -12.24 0.70 -10.59
CA THR A 11 -11.31 1.33 -9.65
C THR A 11 -10.74 0.28 -8.70
N VAL A 12 -9.44 -0.02 -8.80
CA VAL A 12 -8.78 -1.02 -7.94
C VAL A 12 -8.24 -0.36 -6.67
N ALA A 13 -9.04 -0.45 -5.60
CA ALA A 13 -8.74 0.06 -4.28
C ALA A 13 -8.12 -1.03 -3.36
N SER A 14 -8.55 -1.08 -2.10
CA SER A 14 -8.14 -2.04 -1.06
C SER A 14 -9.08 -1.92 0.12
N MET A 15 -9.10 -2.91 1.01
CA MET A 15 -9.67 -2.75 2.35
C MET A 15 -9.07 -1.56 3.13
N ALA A 16 -7.81 -1.20 2.83
CA ALA A 16 -7.16 -0.01 3.35
C ALA A 16 -7.78 1.32 2.87
N GLY A 17 -8.75 1.28 1.95
CA GLY A 17 -9.55 2.44 1.53
C GLY A 17 -10.75 2.74 2.44
N TYR A 18 -11.02 1.90 3.45
CA TYR A 18 -12.13 2.09 4.40
C TYR A 18 -11.69 2.11 5.87
N VAL A 19 -10.49 1.58 6.14
CA VAL A 19 -9.89 1.47 7.48
C VAL A 19 -8.41 1.80 7.39
N GLY A 20 -7.93 2.62 8.32
CA GLY A 20 -6.50 2.94 8.44
C GLY A 20 -5.71 1.80 9.08
N ILE A 21 -4.54 1.50 8.52
CA ILE A 21 -3.61 0.49 9.02
C ILE A 21 -2.33 1.19 9.45
N SER A 22 -1.85 0.86 10.66
CA SER A 22 -0.58 1.40 11.16
C SER A 22 0.56 1.09 10.21
N LYS A 23 1.49 2.05 10.05
CA LYS A 23 2.67 1.96 9.18
C LYS A 23 2.39 1.88 7.66
N LEU A 24 1.14 2.09 7.25
CA LEU A 24 0.71 2.17 5.84
C LEU A 24 -0.08 3.46 5.56
N VAL A 25 0.26 4.58 6.20
CA VAL A 25 -0.55 5.82 6.16
C VAL A 25 -0.71 6.36 4.74
N ASP A 26 0.38 6.41 3.98
CA ASP A 26 0.43 6.82 2.58
C ASP A 26 -0.36 5.86 1.67
N TYR A 27 -0.19 4.56 1.86
CA TYR A 27 -0.95 3.53 1.14
C TYR A 27 -2.45 3.66 1.45
N CYS A 28 -2.84 3.77 2.73
CA CYS A 28 -4.23 3.96 3.12
C CYS A 28 -4.78 5.23 2.47
N ALA A 29 -4.10 6.37 2.58
CA ALA A 29 -4.52 7.62 1.96
C ALA A 29 -4.80 7.46 0.45
N SER A 30 -3.89 6.79 -0.28
CA SER A 30 -4.09 6.53 -1.72
C SER A 30 -5.32 5.68 -2.01
N LYS A 31 -5.62 4.69 -1.15
CA LYS A 31 -6.76 3.78 -1.33
C LYS A 31 -8.08 4.41 -0.89
N PHE A 32 -8.08 5.27 0.12
CA PHE A 32 -9.22 6.11 0.46
C PHE A 32 -9.54 7.09 -0.69
N ALA A 33 -8.51 7.71 -1.28
CA ALA A 33 -8.68 8.57 -2.45
C ALA A 33 -9.27 7.81 -3.65
N ALA A 34 -8.84 6.56 -3.89
CA ALA A 34 -9.40 5.73 -4.95
C ALA A 34 -10.89 5.41 -4.72
N VAL A 35 -11.29 5.08 -3.48
CA VAL A 35 -12.70 4.85 -3.13
C VAL A 35 -13.52 6.12 -3.32
N GLY A 36 -13.05 7.26 -2.81
CA GLY A 36 -13.74 8.54 -2.95
C GLY A 36 -13.82 9.03 -4.40
N PHE A 37 -12.80 8.75 -5.22
CA PHE A 37 -12.81 9.03 -6.65
C PHE A 37 -13.93 8.26 -7.37
N ASP A 38 -14.06 6.95 -7.12
CA ASP A 38 -15.09 6.13 -7.73
C ASP A 38 -16.50 6.55 -7.31
N GLU A 39 -16.68 6.90 -6.04
CA GLU A 39 -17.93 7.41 -5.50
C GLU A 39 -18.32 8.74 -6.13
N ALA A 40 -17.40 9.71 -6.17
CA ALA A 40 -17.63 11.02 -6.78
C ALA A 40 -17.92 10.90 -8.28
N LEU A 41 -17.12 10.11 -9.01
CA LEU A 41 -17.31 9.88 -10.44
C LEU A 41 -18.68 9.27 -10.74
N ARG A 42 -19.13 8.30 -9.93
CA ARG A 42 -20.47 7.70 -10.08
C ARG A 42 -21.56 8.76 -9.93
N VAL A 43 -21.47 9.60 -8.89
CA VAL A 43 -22.44 10.67 -8.65
C VAL A 43 -22.45 11.67 -9.82
N GLU A 44 -21.28 12.06 -10.34
CA GLU A 44 -21.19 12.96 -11.50
C GLU A 44 -21.86 12.37 -12.75
N LEU A 45 -21.61 11.09 -13.05
CA LEU A 45 -22.26 10.40 -14.17
C LEU A 45 -23.78 10.34 -14.02
N GLU A 46 -24.27 10.02 -12.82
CA GLU A 46 -25.70 9.98 -12.50
C GLU A 46 -26.36 11.36 -12.64
N GLN A 47 -25.71 12.42 -12.13
CA GLN A 47 -26.20 13.80 -12.25
C GLN A 47 -26.25 14.30 -13.70
N GLN A 48 -25.35 13.82 -14.55
CA GLN A 48 -25.35 14.10 -15.99
C GLN A 48 -26.34 13.22 -16.77
N GLY A 49 -27.05 12.30 -16.10
CA GLY A 49 -27.99 11.38 -16.73
C GLY A 49 -27.33 10.26 -17.55
N ILE A 50 -26.02 10.05 -17.38
CA ILE A 50 -25.24 9.04 -18.11
C ILE A 50 -25.41 7.69 -17.41
N LYS A 51 -26.28 6.83 -17.96
CA LYS A 51 -26.59 5.50 -17.36
C LYS A 51 -25.84 4.34 -17.99
N ASP A 52 -25.30 4.53 -19.20
CA ASP A 52 -24.65 3.48 -19.97
C ASP A 52 -23.14 3.33 -19.68
N VAL A 53 -22.59 4.22 -18.84
CA VAL A 53 -21.24 4.11 -18.31
C VAL A 53 -21.33 3.69 -16.85
N LYS A 54 -20.90 2.46 -16.54
CA LYS A 54 -20.91 1.89 -15.19
C LYS A 54 -19.58 2.13 -14.48
N THR A 55 -19.60 2.08 -13.16
CA THR A 55 -18.40 2.17 -12.32
C THR A 55 -18.42 1.10 -11.23
N THR A 56 -17.28 0.46 -10.99
CA THR A 56 -17.10 -0.52 -9.92
C THR A 56 -15.82 -0.26 -9.15
N VAL A 57 -15.90 -0.11 -7.84
CA VAL A 57 -14.72 -0.12 -6.97
C VAL A 57 -14.48 -1.53 -6.40
N VAL A 58 -13.24 -2.00 -6.52
CA VAL A 58 -12.81 -3.31 -6.04
C VAL A 58 -11.84 -3.13 -4.89
N SER A 59 -12.16 -3.71 -3.74
CA SER A 59 -11.45 -3.51 -2.47
C SER A 59 -11.08 -4.86 -1.87
N PRO A 60 -9.99 -5.47 -2.33
CA PRO A 60 -9.51 -6.73 -1.79
C PRO A 60 -8.80 -6.52 -0.44
N TYR A 61 -8.89 -7.54 0.41
CA TYR A 61 -8.02 -7.75 1.56
C TYR A 61 -6.66 -8.30 1.08
N PHE A 62 -5.75 -8.63 2.01
CA PHE A 62 -4.41 -9.11 1.66
C PHE A 62 -4.44 -10.26 0.64
N ILE A 63 -3.83 -10.00 -0.53
CA ILE A 63 -3.69 -10.95 -1.63
C ILE A 63 -2.30 -11.58 -1.55
N GLN A 64 -2.25 -12.90 -1.46
CA GLN A 64 -1.01 -13.66 -1.51
C GLN A 64 -0.42 -13.70 -2.93
N GLN A 65 0.89 -13.98 -3.03
CA GLN A 65 1.59 -14.22 -4.31
C GLN A 65 1.63 -13.00 -5.25
N THR A 66 1.47 -11.80 -4.70
CA THR A 66 1.57 -10.53 -5.43
C THR A 66 2.91 -9.81 -5.17
N GLY A 67 3.81 -10.38 -4.36
CA GLY A 67 5.03 -9.73 -3.88
C GLY A 67 4.83 -8.66 -2.79
N MET A 68 3.65 -8.04 -2.68
CA MET A 68 3.40 -6.90 -1.78
C MET A 68 3.16 -7.29 -0.31
N PHE A 69 2.49 -8.42 -0.05
CA PHE A 69 2.05 -8.85 1.29
C PHE A 69 2.34 -10.32 1.60
N GLU A 70 3.36 -10.93 0.98
CA GLU A 70 3.60 -12.37 1.05
C GLU A 70 3.90 -12.89 2.47
N ASN A 71 4.46 -12.04 3.33
CA ASN A 71 4.82 -12.39 4.71
C ASN A 71 3.72 -12.02 5.72
N VAL A 72 2.61 -11.43 5.29
CA VAL A 72 1.52 -11.01 6.18
C VAL A 72 0.61 -12.21 6.45
N ARG A 73 0.81 -12.85 7.60
CA ARG A 73 -0.11 -13.90 8.08
C ARG A 73 -1.28 -13.27 8.81
N SER A 74 -2.42 -13.20 8.13
CA SER A 74 -3.68 -12.81 8.75
C SER A 74 -4.09 -13.85 9.79
N ARG A 75 -4.34 -13.41 11.03
CA ARG A 75 -4.62 -14.29 12.18
C ARG A 75 -6.06 -14.85 12.16
N PHE A 76 -6.98 -14.17 11.51
CA PHE A 76 -8.42 -14.45 11.61
C PHE A 76 -9.14 -14.59 10.28
N PHE A 77 -8.65 -13.94 9.22
CA PHE A 77 -9.27 -14.00 7.89
C PHE A 77 -8.34 -14.68 6.89
N PRO A 78 -8.86 -15.57 6.03
CA PRO A 78 -8.05 -16.16 4.97
C PRO A 78 -7.57 -15.06 4.02
N THR A 79 -6.31 -15.17 3.65
CA THR A 79 -5.74 -14.38 2.55
C THR A 79 -6.34 -14.83 1.23
N LEU A 80 -6.41 -13.92 0.27
CA LEU A 80 -7.02 -14.18 -1.03
C LEU A 80 -5.96 -14.65 -2.04
N ASN A 81 -6.34 -15.59 -2.90
CA ASN A 81 -5.56 -15.93 -4.09
C ASN A 81 -5.83 -14.90 -5.20
N SER A 82 -4.80 -14.52 -5.95
CA SER A 82 -4.92 -13.55 -7.06
C SER A 82 -5.97 -13.98 -8.10
N ASN A 83 -6.02 -15.27 -8.44
CA ASN A 83 -6.99 -15.80 -9.41
C ASN A 83 -8.44 -15.65 -8.90
N GLN A 84 -8.68 -15.91 -7.61
CA GLN A 84 -10.01 -15.73 -7.01
C GLN A 84 -10.46 -14.27 -7.02
N VAL A 85 -9.52 -13.34 -6.81
CA VAL A 85 -9.81 -11.90 -6.89
C VAL A 85 -10.14 -11.52 -8.34
N ALA A 86 -9.37 -12.00 -9.31
CA ALA A 86 -9.63 -11.76 -10.73
C ALA A 86 -11.00 -12.31 -11.17
N ASP A 87 -11.31 -13.56 -10.83
CA ASP A 87 -12.60 -14.18 -11.15
C ASP A 87 -13.76 -13.38 -10.57
N ARG A 88 -13.62 -12.93 -9.32
CA ARG A 88 -14.66 -12.14 -8.65
C ARG A 88 -14.82 -10.74 -9.23
N ILE A 89 -13.74 -10.13 -9.74
CA ILE A 89 -13.80 -8.86 -10.46
C ILE A 89 -14.59 -9.05 -11.76
N VAL A 90 -14.30 -10.11 -12.53
CA VAL A 90 -15.04 -10.41 -13.76
C VAL A 90 -16.52 -10.68 -13.47
N GLU A 91 -16.82 -11.43 -12.41
CA GLU A 91 -18.20 -11.65 -11.97
C GLU A 91 -18.90 -10.33 -11.59
N ALA A 92 -18.20 -9.42 -10.90
CA ALA A 92 -18.74 -8.11 -10.52
C ALA A 92 -19.06 -7.24 -11.73
N LEU A 93 -18.20 -7.28 -12.75
CA LEU A 93 -18.36 -6.55 -13.99
C LEU A 93 -19.63 -6.99 -14.72
N VAL A 94 -19.84 -8.31 -14.84
CA VAL A 94 -21.03 -8.89 -15.45
C VAL A 94 -22.31 -8.56 -14.66
N ARG A 95 -22.20 -8.48 -13.33
CA ARG A 95 -23.32 -8.15 -12.44
C ARG A 95 -23.53 -6.64 -12.23
N GLU A 96 -22.70 -5.80 -12.84
CA GLU A 96 -22.72 -4.35 -12.65
C GLU A 96 -22.69 -3.92 -11.18
N GLU A 97 -21.94 -4.64 -10.34
CA GLU A 97 -21.86 -4.32 -8.91
C GLU A 97 -21.05 -3.05 -8.68
N TYR A 98 -21.60 -2.08 -7.95
CA TYR A 98 -20.88 -0.83 -7.66
C TYR A 98 -19.68 -1.01 -6.70
N VAL A 99 -19.80 -1.89 -5.72
CA VAL A 99 -18.78 -2.08 -4.66
C VAL A 99 -18.52 -3.56 -4.43
N VAL A 100 -17.27 -3.95 -4.64
CA VAL A 100 -16.78 -5.32 -4.43
C VAL A 100 -15.79 -5.30 -3.27
N MET A 101 -16.16 -5.90 -2.13
CA MET A 101 -15.24 -6.10 -1.00
C MET A 101 -14.94 -7.59 -0.84
N LEU A 102 -13.67 -7.92 -0.72
CA LEU A 102 -13.22 -9.30 -0.59
C LEU A 102 -12.34 -9.47 0.64
N PRO A 103 -12.66 -10.41 1.55
CA PRO A 103 -13.90 -11.19 1.63
C PRO A 103 -15.15 -10.34 1.96
N THR A 104 -16.33 -10.80 1.52
CA THR A 104 -17.60 -10.04 1.60
C THR A 104 -18.04 -9.71 3.03
N ILE A 105 -17.55 -10.45 4.03
CA ILE A 105 -17.78 -10.14 5.46
C ILE A 105 -17.35 -8.70 5.80
N PHE A 106 -16.31 -8.18 5.15
CA PHE A 106 -15.83 -6.83 5.40
C PHE A 106 -16.82 -5.74 4.99
N LYS A 107 -17.74 -6.01 4.07
CA LYS A 107 -18.82 -5.09 3.71
C LYS A 107 -19.73 -4.78 4.89
N TYR A 108 -20.00 -5.78 5.73
CA TYR A 108 -20.82 -5.59 6.92
C TYR A 108 -20.01 -4.95 8.06
N LEU A 109 -18.73 -5.31 8.19
CA LEU A 109 -17.84 -4.72 9.18
C LEU A 109 -17.60 -3.21 8.94
N THR A 110 -17.49 -2.78 7.68
CA THR A 110 -17.30 -1.36 7.35
C THR A 110 -18.53 -0.51 7.69
N VAL A 111 -19.74 -1.07 7.60
CA VAL A 111 -20.96 -0.40 8.07
C VAL A 111 -21.00 -0.39 9.60
N LEU A 112 -20.69 -1.52 10.26
CA LEU A 112 -20.68 -1.62 11.72
C LEU A 112 -19.69 -0.66 12.38
N LYS A 113 -18.52 -0.42 11.76
CA LYS A 113 -17.50 0.49 12.30
C LYS A 113 -18.02 1.92 12.55
N ALA A 114 -19.05 2.35 11.82
CA ALA A 114 -19.63 3.68 11.98
C ALA A 114 -20.32 3.86 13.35
N MET A 115 -20.72 2.76 13.99
CA MET A 115 -21.39 2.76 15.29
C MET A 115 -20.43 2.57 16.48
N VAL A 116 -19.21 2.10 16.23
CA VAL A 116 -18.26 1.74 17.29
C VAL A 116 -17.43 2.98 17.68
N PRO A 117 -17.32 3.31 18.98
CA PRO A 117 -16.46 4.40 19.43
C PRO A 117 -15.00 4.20 18.98
N TRP A 118 -14.33 5.29 18.58
CA TRP A 118 -12.97 5.22 18.04
C TRP A 118 -11.98 4.50 18.96
N SER A 119 -12.07 4.68 20.28
CA SER A 119 -11.18 4.01 21.22
C SER A 119 -11.27 2.48 21.15
N ALA A 120 -12.47 1.93 21.01
CA ALA A 120 -12.67 0.49 20.86
C ALA A 120 -12.19 0.01 19.49
N MET A 121 -12.45 0.80 18.44
CA MET A 121 -11.98 0.49 17.08
C MET A 121 -10.45 0.54 16.98
N ALA A 122 -9.81 1.52 17.61
CA ALA A 122 -8.35 1.66 17.63
C ALA A 122 -7.68 0.48 18.35
N LEU A 123 -8.24 0.04 19.49
CA LEU A 123 -7.79 -1.17 20.18
C LEU A 123 -8.01 -2.42 19.32
N PHE A 124 -9.13 -2.52 18.62
CA PHE A 124 -9.38 -3.63 17.70
C PHE A 124 -8.35 -3.65 16.57
N ILE A 125 -8.16 -2.53 15.87
CA ILE A 125 -7.19 -2.39 14.78
C ILE A 125 -5.77 -2.73 15.25
N ALA A 126 -5.34 -2.17 16.39
CA ALA A 126 -3.99 -2.37 16.92
C ALA A 126 -3.71 -3.81 17.33
N ASN A 127 -4.72 -4.55 17.81
CA ASN A 127 -4.54 -5.92 18.30
C ASN A 127 -4.87 -7.01 17.27
N PHE A 128 -5.71 -6.72 16.27
CA PHE A 128 -6.23 -7.71 15.32
C PHE A 128 -5.62 -7.62 13.92
N ILE A 129 -5.13 -6.45 13.49
CA ILE A 129 -4.50 -6.32 12.18
C ILE A 129 -3.01 -6.69 12.29
N PRO A 130 -2.53 -7.71 11.56
CA PRO A 130 -1.12 -8.07 11.58
C PRO A 130 -0.28 -6.91 11.05
N ASP A 131 0.89 -6.69 11.65
CA ASP A 131 1.84 -5.68 11.17
C ASP A 131 2.31 -6.03 9.75
N PRO A 132 1.98 -5.21 8.73
CA PRO A 132 2.35 -5.47 7.35
C PRO A 132 3.78 -5.02 7.04
N SER A 133 4.51 -4.46 8.01
CA SER A 133 5.84 -3.89 7.79
C SER A 133 6.89 -4.96 7.49
N PRO A 134 7.78 -4.74 6.50
CA PRO A 134 8.82 -5.69 6.12
C PRO A 134 9.88 -5.93 7.22
N HIS A 135 9.88 -5.13 8.30
CA HIS A 135 10.87 -5.20 9.38
C HIS A 135 10.48 -6.09 10.57
N ASN A 136 9.28 -6.69 10.59
CA ASN A 136 8.90 -7.59 11.69
C ASN A 136 9.37 -9.03 11.43
N GLN A 137 10.65 -9.20 11.08
CA GLN A 137 11.33 -10.46 11.31
C GLN A 137 11.48 -10.60 12.82
N GLY A 138 10.87 -11.63 13.41
CA GLY A 138 10.96 -11.93 14.82
C GLY A 138 12.39 -12.29 15.25
N ASN A 139 13.25 -11.29 15.39
CA ASN A 139 14.46 -11.38 16.18
C ASN A 139 14.34 -10.39 17.34
N PRO A 140 14.66 -10.82 18.58
CA PRO A 140 14.72 -9.90 19.70
C PRO A 140 15.71 -8.79 19.36
N VAL A 141 15.35 -7.57 19.73
CA VAL A 141 16.20 -6.36 19.73
C VAL A 141 17.67 -6.75 19.77
N VAL A 142 18.39 -6.49 18.68
CA VAL A 142 19.84 -6.66 18.63
C VAL A 142 20.41 -5.86 19.79
N GLN A 143 20.78 -6.55 20.86
CA GLN A 143 21.68 -5.98 21.84
C GLN A 143 22.95 -5.66 21.08
N VAL A 144 23.29 -4.38 21.05
CA VAL A 144 24.60 -3.92 20.58
C VAL A 144 25.61 -4.56 21.53
N LYS A 145 26.11 -5.75 21.17
CA LYS A 145 27.30 -6.32 21.80
C LYS A 145 28.47 -5.46 21.36
N ASN A 146 29.12 -4.85 22.34
CA ASN A 146 30.38 -4.13 22.20
C ASN A 146 31.36 -5.00 21.38
N ALA A 147 31.72 -4.52 20.20
CA ALA A 147 32.64 -5.21 19.31
C ALA A 147 34.08 -4.77 19.60
N ASP A 148 34.63 -5.28 20.70
CA ASP A 148 36.09 -5.43 20.86
C ASP A 148 36.48 -6.79 20.27
N GLU A 149 36.57 -6.92 18.94
CA GLU A 149 37.29 -8.07 18.36
C GLU A 149 37.86 -7.80 16.95
N LYS A 150 39.17 -7.50 16.96
CA LYS A 150 40.23 -7.77 15.95
C LYS A 150 39.80 -7.98 14.49
N ILE A 151 39.98 -6.93 13.69
CA ILE A 151 40.02 -7.00 12.21
C ILE A 151 41.37 -7.58 11.74
N LYS A 152 41.36 -8.70 11.01
CA LYS A 152 42.49 -9.13 10.15
C LYS A 152 42.35 -8.49 8.75
N PRO A 153 43.43 -8.01 8.11
CA PRO A 153 43.33 -7.25 6.88
C PRO A 153 43.19 -8.18 5.66
N VAL A 154 42.15 -7.93 4.86
CA VAL A 154 42.02 -8.47 3.48
C VAL A 154 42.78 -7.53 2.54
N LYS A 155 43.84 -8.05 1.89
CA LYS A 155 44.55 -7.35 0.81
C LYS A 155 43.65 -7.28 -0.42
N ASN A 156 43.38 -6.08 -0.94
CA ASN A 156 42.96 -5.92 -2.33
C ASN A 156 43.55 -4.65 -2.95
N ASN A 157 44.18 -4.81 -4.10
CA ASN A 157 45.26 -3.96 -4.61
C ASN A 157 44.79 -3.10 -5.81
N SER A 158 43.80 -2.22 -5.60
CA SER A 158 43.21 -1.43 -6.69
C SER A 158 42.77 -0.01 -6.31
N ASN A 159 43.46 0.68 -5.38
CA ASN A 159 43.06 2.00 -4.88
C ASN A 159 44.15 3.09 -5.00
N SER A 160 44.94 3.12 -6.08
CA SER A 160 45.99 4.13 -6.26
C SER A 160 45.70 5.23 -7.30
N ILE A 161 44.60 5.16 -8.06
CA ILE A 161 44.35 6.10 -9.19
C ILE A 161 43.13 7.01 -8.98
N LEU A 162 42.17 6.65 -8.13
CA LEU A 162 40.94 7.43 -7.95
C LEU A 162 40.98 8.46 -6.81
N SER A 163 41.91 8.35 -5.85
CA SER A 163 41.97 9.28 -4.70
C SER A 163 42.65 10.62 -5.01
N SER A 164 43.51 10.67 -6.03
CA SER A 164 44.23 11.88 -6.44
C SER A 164 43.32 12.87 -7.20
N SER A 165 42.39 12.36 -8.02
CA SER A 165 41.45 13.20 -8.80
C SER A 165 40.38 13.87 -7.93
N VAL A 166 39.84 13.16 -6.94
CA VAL A 166 38.83 13.71 -6.01
C VAL A 166 39.43 14.74 -5.06
N THR A 167 40.70 14.54 -4.66
CA THR A 167 41.42 15.48 -3.79
C THR A 167 41.80 16.78 -4.50
N GLN A 168 42.06 16.75 -5.82
CA GLN A 168 42.28 17.99 -6.59
C GLN A 168 41.00 18.79 -6.84
N LEU A 169 39.85 18.12 -7.01
CA LEU A 169 38.56 18.78 -7.21
C LEU A 169 38.08 19.53 -5.95
N ASN A 170 38.24 18.94 -4.77
CA ASN A 170 37.87 19.61 -3.50
C ASN A 170 38.76 20.82 -3.18
N LYS A 171 40.04 20.81 -3.59
CA LYS A 171 40.91 21.99 -3.42
C LYS A 171 40.55 23.17 -4.34
N ARG A 172 39.88 22.91 -5.48
CA ARG A 172 39.47 23.96 -6.42
C ARG A 172 38.15 24.62 -6.06
N LEU A 173 37.23 23.88 -5.42
CA LEU A 173 35.93 24.40 -4.98
C LEU A 173 36.01 25.33 -3.76
N VAL A 174 37.00 25.14 -2.88
CA VAL A 174 37.19 25.99 -1.69
C VAL A 174 37.80 27.37 -2.01
N LEU A 175 38.38 27.58 -3.20
CA LEU A 175 39.02 28.84 -3.60
C LEU A 175 38.14 29.80 -4.42
N THR A 176 36.87 29.44 -4.68
CA THR A 176 35.91 30.26 -5.44
C THR A 176 34.56 30.37 -4.74
N GLY A 177 34.56 30.82 -3.49
CA GLY A 177 33.35 31.21 -2.75
C GLY A 177 33.57 32.57 -2.10
N LYS A 178 33.62 33.60 -2.94
CA LYS A 178 33.68 35.03 -2.57
C LYS A 178 32.27 35.46 -2.16
N ASP A 179 32.19 36.28 -1.12
CA ASP A 179 31.00 37.02 -0.70
C ASP A 179 30.20 37.59 -1.87
N LEU A 180 28.91 37.23 -1.94
CA LEU A 180 27.74 38.03 -2.34
C LEU A 180 26.46 37.16 -2.26
#